data_AF-A0A3D4LM24-F1
#
_entry.id   AF-A0A3D4LM24-F1
#
_cell.length_a   1.000
_cell.length_b   1.000
_cell.length_c   1.000
_cell.angle_alpha   90.00
_cell.angle_beta   90.00
_cell.angle_gamma   90.00
#
_symmetry.space_group_name_H-M   'P 1'
#
loop_
_entity.id
_entity.type
_entity.pdbx_description
1 polymer ?
#
loop_
_entity_poly.entity_id
_entity_poly.type
_entity_poly.pdbx_seq_one_letter_code
_entity_poly.pdbx_strand_id
1 'polypeptide(L)'
;DDYKLYDYMRYLHETENINIEPSACAAFEGFVKLETTEEGKRYIKQHKLENKMKNAIHTAWATGGNLVPEEINKQFLSTYLR
;
A
#
# COMPACT_ATOMS: atom_id res chain seq x y z
N ASP A 1 -11.21 -1.43 -0.47
CA ASP A 1 -11.92 -1.58 0.81
C ASP A 1 -11.00 -1.17 1.93
N ASP A 2 -11.56 -0.53 2.96
CA ASP A 2 -10.77 0.12 4.01
C ASP A 2 -9.95 -0.86 4.83
N TYR A 3 -10.37 -2.12 4.96
CA TYR A 3 -9.60 -3.14 5.69
C TYR A 3 -8.17 -3.27 5.15
N LYS A 4 -7.98 -3.13 3.84
CA LYS A 4 -6.66 -3.21 3.19
C LYS A 4 -5.73 -2.10 3.65
N LEU A 5 -6.26 -0.90 3.92
CA LEU A 5 -5.46 0.23 4.38
C LEU A 5 -4.83 -0.08 5.74
N TYR A 6 -5.60 -0.71 6.64
CA TYR A 6 -5.11 -1.14 7.95
C TYR A 6 -4.14 -2.32 7.85
N ASP A 7 -4.38 -3.26 6.92
CA ASP A 7 -3.43 -4.35 6.65
C ASP A 7 -2.09 -3.82 6.13
N TYR A 8 -2.11 -2.91 5.15
CA TYR A 8 -0.89 -2.30 4.62
C TYR A 8 -0.12 -1.49 5.65
N MET A 9 -0.83 -0.75 6.51
CA MET A 9 -0.21 -0.03 7.62
C MET A 9 0.51 -0.99 8.57
N ARG A 10 -0.11 -2.12 8.92
CA ARG A 10 0.53 -3.16 9.75
C ARG A 10 1.74 -3.78 9.06
N TYR A 11 1.63 -4.13 7.78
CA TYR A 11 2.77 -4.67 7.04
C TYR A 11 3.95 -3.70 7.03
N LEU A 12 3.71 -2.41 6.74
CA LEU A 12 4.76 -1.39 6.75
C LEU A 12 5.40 -1.24 8.14
N HIS A 13 4.59 -1.27 9.20
CA HIS A 13 5.08 -1.23 10.57
C HIS A 13 5.94 -2.46 10.90
N GLU A 14 5.48 -3.65 10.54
CA GLU A 14 6.16 -4.92 10.83
C GLU A 14 7.47 -5.09 10.04
N THR A 15 7.52 -4.64 8.78
CA THR A 15 8.68 -4.86 7.91
C THR A 15 9.71 -3.72 8.01
N GLU A 16 9.26 -2.48 8.12
CA GLU A 16 10.13 -1.29 8.06
C GLU A 16 10.14 -0.46 9.35
N ASN A 17 9.31 -0.78 10.34
CA ASN A 17 9.10 0.03 11.55
C ASN A 17 8.72 1.49 11.23
N ILE A 18 7.93 1.68 10.16
CA ILE A 18 7.43 2.99 9.72
C ILE A 18 5.94 3.07 9.99
N ASN A 19 5.53 4.18 10.60
CA ASN A 19 4.15 4.48 10.92
C ASN A 19 3.62 5.61 10.04
N ILE A 20 2.59 5.31 9.25
CA ILE A 20 1.82 6.31 8.50
C ILE A 20 0.32 6.12 8.77
N GLU A 21 -0.49 7.13 8.47
CA GLU A 21 -1.94 7.02 8.65
C GLU A 21 -2.59 6.05 7.63
N PRO A 22 -3.76 5.44 7.94
CA PRO A 22 -4.41 4.50 7.03
C PRO A 22 -4.68 5.07 5.62
N SER A 23 -5.09 6.34 5.51
CA SER A 23 -5.31 7.02 4.21
C SER A 23 -4.06 7.03 3.34
N ALA A 24 -2.88 7.24 3.93
CA ALA A 24 -1.61 7.25 3.20
C ALA A 24 -1.24 5.85 2.66
N CYS A 25 -1.77 4.78 3.26
CA CYS A 25 -1.53 3.40 2.82
C CYS A 25 -2.25 3.04 1.52
N ALA A 26 -3.14 3.89 1.01
CA ALA A 26 -3.76 3.70 -0.31
C ALA A 26 -2.71 3.67 -1.44
N ALA A 27 -1.52 4.24 -1.21
CA ALA A 27 -0.39 4.21 -2.15
C ALA A 27 0.06 2.79 -2.52
N PHE A 28 -0.18 1.78 -1.67
CA PHE A 28 0.25 0.40 -1.91
C PHE A 28 -0.71 -0.39 -2.80
N GLU A 29 -2.00 -0.08 -2.79
CA GLU A 29 -3.00 -0.82 -3.57
C GLU A 29 -2.72 -0.75 -5.08
N GLY A 30 -2.12 0.34 -5.55
CA GLY A 30 -1.86 0.58 -6.98
C GLY A 30 -1.00 -0.51 -7.62
N PHE A 31 0.14 -0.87 -7.01
CA PHE A 31 1.02 -1.90 -7.56
C PHE A 31 0.42 -3.30 -7.38
N VAL A 32 -0.27 -3.56 -6.26
CA VAL A 32 -0.97 -4.82 -6.03
C VAL A 32 -1.98 -5.06 -7.14
N LYS A 33 -2.79 -4.05 -7.47
CA LYS A 33 -3.77 -4.17 -8.56
C LYS A 33 -3.12 -4.34 -9.92
N LEU A 34 -2.05 -3.60 -10.19
CA LEU A 34 -1.33 -3.67 -11.47
C LEU A 34 -0.83 -5.09 -11.78
N GLU A 35 -0.36 -5.82 -10.77
CA GLU A 35 0.19 -7.18 -10.92
C GLU A 35 -0.88 -8.28 -10.80
N THR A 36 -1.89 -8.09 -9.95
CA THR A 36 -2.81 -9.18 -9.58
C THR A 36 -4.12 -9.21 -10.36
N THR A 37 -4.62 -8.06 -10.85
CA THR A 37 -5.91 -8.01 -11.55
C THR A 37 -5.77 -8.17 -13.06
N GLU A 38 -6.87 -8.56 -13.71
CA GLU A 38 -6.91 -8.73 -15.16
C GLU A 38 -6.77 -7.39 -15.91
N GLU A 39 -7.27 -6.29 -15.34
CA GLU A 39 -7.07 -4.93 -15.87
C GLU A 39 -5.60 -4.52 -15.80
N GLY A 40 -4.93 -4.80 -14.68
CA GLY A 40 -3.51 -4.53 -14.49
C GLY A 40 -2.64 -5.30 -15.48
N LYS A 41 -2.83 -6.62 -15.58
CA LYS A 41 -2.15 -7.48 -16.56
C LYS A 41 -2.40 -7.03 -18.00
N ARG A 42 -3.63 -6.62 -18.32
CA ARG A 42 -3.98 -6.07 -19.64
C ARG A 42 -3.23 -4.78 -19.93
N TYR A 43 -3.12 -3.88 -18.96
CA TYR A 43 -2.33 -2.65 -19.08
C TYR A 43 -0.85 -2.98 -19.36
N ILE A 44 -0.24 -3.85 -18.56
CA ILE A 44 1.16 -4.29 -18.75
C ILE A 44 1.36 -4.80 -20.18
N LYS A 45 0.48 -5.69 -20.67
CA LYS A 45 0.55 -6.27 -22.01
C LYS A 45 0.34 -5.24 -23.12
N GLN A 46 -0.67 -4.38 -22.98
CA GLN A 46 -0.97 -3.33 -23.97
C GLN A 46 0.22 -2.37 -24.15
N HIS A 47 0.94 -2.10 -23.06
CA HIS A 47 2.09 -1.22 -23.04
C HIS A 47 3.44 -1.94 -23.23
N LYS A 48 3.43 -3.25 -23.50
CA LYS A 48 4.63 -4.08 -23.72
C LYS A 48 5.64 -3.96 -22.57
N LEU A 49 5.12 -4.06 -21.35
CA LEU A 49 5.90 -3.90 -20.11
C LEU A 49 6.30 -5.23 -19.48
N GLU A 50 5.82 -6.38 -19.98
CA GLU A 50 6.01 -7.69 -19.34
C GLU A 50 7.49 -8.01 -19.04
N ASN A 51 8.38 -7.71 -19.99
CA ASN A 51 9.81 -7.95 -19.85
C ASN A 51 10.56 -6.89 -19.03
N LYS A 52 9.88 -5.82 -18.60
CA LYS A 52 10.44 -4.72 -17.81
C LYS A 52 10.01 -4.75 -16.34
N MET A 53 8.87 -5.39 -16.02
CA MET A 53 8.32 -5.40 -14.67
C MET A 53 9.29 -5.93 -13.61
N LYS A 54 10.17 -6.88 -13.96
CA LYS A 54 11.23 -7.36 -13.05
C LYS A 54 12.12 -6.26 -12.47
N ASN A 55 12.32 -5.16 -13.21
CA ASN A 55 13.15 -4.03 -12.81
C ASN A 55 12.33 -2.75 -12.57
N ALA A 56 11.00 -2.86 -12.47
CA ALA A 56 10.16 -1.71 -12.22
C ALA A 56 10.36 -1.18 -10.80
N ILE A 57 10.29 0.14 -10.64
CA ILE A 57 10.30 0.82 -9.35
C ILE A 57 8.89 1.30 -9.06
N HIS A 58 8.32 0.84 -7.95
CA HIS A 58 7.03 1.32 -7.45
C HIS A 58 7.29 2.35 -6.35
N THR A 59 7.10 3.64 -6.65
CA THR A 59 7.24 4.71 -5.66
C THR A 59 5.90 4.94 -4.97
N ALA A 60 5.78 4.49 -3.72
CA ALA A 60 4.64 4.82 -2.87
C ALA A 60 4.76 6.25 -2.33
N TRP A 61 3.70 7.06 -2.43
CA TRP A 61 3.66 8.42 -1.91
C TRP A 61 2.83 8.49 -0.62
N ALA A 62 3.51 8.46 0.53
CA ALA A 62 2.87 8.62 1.82
C ALA A 62 2.52 10.11 2.05
N THR A 63 1.22 10.42 2.11
CA THR A 63 0.73 11.80 2.21
C THR A 63 0.70 12.34 3.64
N GLY A 64 0.79 11.49 4.67
CA GLY A 64 0.59 11.91 6.06
C GLY A 64 0.91 10.81 7.07
N GLY A 65 0.66 11.11 8.35
CA GLY A 65 0.86 10.19 9.47
C GLY A 65 1.88 10.66 10.53
N ASN A 66 2.82 11.54 10.18
CA ASN A 66 3.88 11.95 11.11
C ASN A 66 3.39 12.76 12.32
N LEU A 67 2.21 13.38 12.21
CA LEU A 67 1.58 14.14 13.30
C LEU A 67 0.55 13.32 14.08
N VAL A 68 0.35 12.04 13.76
CA VAL A 68 -0.57 11.17 14.47
C VAL A 68 0.04 10.83 15.84
N PRO A 69 -0.63 11.17 16.96
CA PRO A 69 -0.16 10.80 18.28
C PRO A 69 0.03 9.29 18.42
N GLU A 70 1.01 8.88 19.23
CA GLU A 70 1.35 7.47 19.45
C GLU A 70 0.14 6.64 19.88
N GLU A 71 -0.71 7.18 20.74
CA GLU A 71 -1.91 6.47 21.22
C GLU A 71 -2.93 6.21 20.10
N ILE A 72 -3.09 7.15 19.17
CA ILE A 72 -3.95 6.97 18.00
C ILE A 72 -3.31 5.97 17.04
N ASN A 73 -1.99 6.03 16.84
CA ASN A 73 -1.29 5.06 16.00
C ASN A 73 -1.45 3.62 16.55
N LYS A 74 -1.35 3.42 17.88
CA LYS A 74 -1.63 2.13 18.53
C LYS A 74 -3.07 1.67 18.28
N GLN A 75 -4.05 2.57 18.38
CA GLN A 75 -5.45 2.25 18.06
C GLN A 75 -5.58 1.79 16.61
N PHE A 76 -4.98 2.50 15.65
CA PHE A 76 -4.99 2.09 14.25
C PHE A 76 -4.37 0.70 14.05
N LEU A 77 -3.20 0.43 14.64
CA LEU A 77 -2.53 -0.87 14.51
C LEU A 77 -3.38 -2.01 15.09
N SER A 78 -4.16 -1.75 16.14
CA SER A 78 -5.09 -2.70 16.75
C SER A 78 -6.45 -2.83 16.03
N THR A 79 -6.72 -2.01 15.01
CA THR A 79 -8.02 -2.00 14.31
C THR A 79 -8.05 -3.05 13.19
N TYR A 80 -8.98 -3.99 13.27
CA TYR A 80 -9.22 -5.03 12.26
C TYR A 80 -10.63 -4.88 11.69
N LEU A 81 -10.70 -4.45 10.44
CA LEU A 81 -11.96 -4.35 9.69
C LEU A 81 -12.22 -5.65 8.92
N ARG A 82 -13.49 -5.91 8.61
CA ARG A 82 -13.94 -7.05 7.80
C ARG A 82 -14.30 -6.61 6.38
#